data_AF-A0A534T6D3-F1
#
_entry.id   AF-A0A534T6D3-F1
#
_cell.length_a   1.000
_cell.length_b   1.000
_cell.length_c   1.000
_cell.angle_alpha   90.00
_cell.angle_beta   90.00
_cell.angle_gamma   90.00
#
_symmetry.space_group_name_H-M   'P 1'
#
loop_
_entity.id
_entity.type
_entity.pdbx_description
1 polymer ?
#
loop_
_entity_poly.entity_id
_entity_poly.type
_entity_poly.pdbx_seq_one_letter_code
_entity_poly.pdbx_strand_id
1 'polypeptide(L)'
;MARAPRRARGPRDVSALPSVGLPPDHEEASRDVRIDVKAYAIDTHAFIWHVSRPKRLGRRARLALSDVDGGRAQCWVPAAVAVEICLLREVRRIPLGLTEVEATMRDNPAFRPLPIDFSQVMQFALLTSLDDLFDRLIVAAARALDCSLITADTGISESELVDVIWD
;
A
#
# COMPACT_ATOMS: atom_id res chain seq x y z
N MET A 1 -57.90 -8.91 32.89
CA MET A 1 -56.55 -8.72 32.32
C MET A 1 -56.49 -7.37 31.62
N ALA A 2 -55.83 -6.39 32.23
CA ALA A 2 -55.69 -5.03 31.69
C ALA A 2 -54.22 -4.57 31.83
N ARG A 3 -53.66 -4.03 30.74
CA ARG A 3 -52.27 -3.54 30.65
C ARG A 3 -52.09 -2.25 31.46
N ALA A 4 -51.02 -2.17 32.24
CA ALA A 4 -50.55 -0.94 32.87
C ALA A 4 -49.68 -0.11 31.90
N PRO A 5 -49.69 1.24 31.99
CA PRO A 5 -49.04 2.11 31.01
C PRO A 5 -47.52 2.26 31.22
N ARG A 6 -46.79 2.42 30.10
CA ARG A 6 -45.34 2.69 30.05
C ARG A 6 -45.03 4.08 30.61
N ARG A 7 -44.08 4.15 31.56
CA ARG A 7 -43.46 5.42 31.98
C ARG A 7 -42.51 5.92 30.89
N ALA A 8 -42.70 7.16 30.44
CA ALA A 8 -41.75 7.88 29.60
C ALA A 8 -40.47 8.17 30.41
N ARG A 9 -39.29 7.86 29.85
CA ARG A 9 -38.00 8.32 30.38
C ARG A 9 -37.79 9.76 29.90
N GLY A 10 -37.63 10.69 30.84
CA GLY A 10 -37.24 12.07 30.54
C GLY A 10 -35.84 12.17 29.94
N PRO A 11 -35.48 13.32 29.34
CA PRO A 11 -34.19 13.51 28.70
C PRO A 11 -33.05 13.36 29.73
N ARG A 12 -31.99 12.65 29.35
CA ARG A 12 -30.77 12.56 30.16
C ARG A 12 -30.04 13.89 30.10
N ASP A 13 -29.82 14.47 31.26
CA ASP A 13 -28.96 15.62 31.46
C ASP A 13 -27.50 15.22 31.13
N VAL A 14 -26.93 15.86 30.11
CA VAL A 14 -25.56 15.66 29.65
C VAL A 14 -24.70 16.85 30.06
N SER A 15 -24.65 17.14 31.35
CA SER A 15 -23.86 18.25 31.90
C SER A 15 -22.94 17.81 33.03
N ALA A 16 -21.97 16.93 32.71
CA ALA A 16 -20.70 16.81 33.43
C ALA A 16 -19.81 15.75 32.76
N LEU A 17 -18.99 16.16 31.78
CA LEU A 17 -17.76 15.45 31.45
C LEU A 17 -16.60 16.39 31.80
N PRO A 18 -15.60 15.96 32.58
CA PRO A 18 -14.44 16.79 32.86
C PRO A 18 -13.67 17.02 31.56
N SER A 19 -13.39 18.30 31.27
CA SER A 19 -12.50 18.72 30.20
C SER A 19 -11.09 18.21 30.50
N VAL A 20 -10.70 17.12 29.85
CA VAL A 20 -9.29 16.71 29.77
C VAL A 20 -8.57 17.77 28.95
N GLY A 21 -7.74 18.57 29.60
CA GLY A 21 -6.91 19.57 28.92
C GLY A 21 -5.98 18.87 27.94
N LEU A 22 -6.03 19.27 26.67
CA LEU A 22 -4.97 18.96 25.73
C LEU A 22 -3.67 19.56 26.27
N PRO A 23 -2.54 18.83 26.27
CA PRO A 23 -1.26 19.43 26.56
C PRO A 23 -0.96 20.54 25.54
N PRO A 24 -0.30 21.62 25.95
CA PRO A 24 0.04 22.73 25.06
C PRO A 24 0.95 22.26 23.93
N ASP A 25 0.79 22.91 22.78
CA ASP A 25 1.59 22.74 21.58
C ASP A 25 3.07 22.98 21.91
N HIS A 26 3.82 21.89 22.08
CA HIS A 26 5.26 21.96 22.27
C HIS A 26 5.97 21.88 20.91
N GLU A 27 6.42 23.06 20.50
CA GLU A 27 7.70 23.34 19.86
C GLU A 27 8.05 22.52 18.61
N GLU A 28 7.97 23.23 17.48
CA GLU A 28 8.98 23.23 16.40
C GLU A 28 9.90 22.03 16.40
N ALA A 29 9.36 20.89 15.96
CA ALA A 29 10.19 19.78 15.55
C ALA A 29 11.12 20.29 14.45
N SER A 30 12.42 20.30 14.79
CA SER A 30 13.59 20.26 13.93
C SER A 30 13.21 20.22 12.45
N ARG A 31 13.63 21.23 11.68
CA ARG A 31 13.72 21.09 10.22
C ARG A 31 14.79 20.04 9.93
N ASP A 32 14.45 18.78 10.19
CA ASP A 32 15.10 17.63 9.66
C ASP A 32 15.12 17.87 8.16
N VAL A 33 16.32 17.93 7.61
CA VAL A 33 16.52 17.85 6.17
C VAL A 33 15.86 16.55 5.77
N ARG A 34 14.62 16.61 5.30
CA ARG A 34 13.94 15.48 4.68
C ARG A 34 14.74 15.19 3.44
N ILE A 35 15.67 14.24 3.55
CA ILE A 35 16.22 13.61 2.35
C ILE A 35 15.02 12.94 1.70
N ASP A 36 14.59 13.50 0.57
CA ASP A 36 13.53 12.94 -0.23
C ASP A 36 14.06 11.66 -0.88
N VAL A 37 13.99 10.56 -0.13
CA VAL A 37 14.36 9.25 -0.65
C VAL A 37 13.22 8.81 -1.53
N LYS A 38 13.51 8.63 -2.83
CA LYS A 38 12.52 8.12 -3.78
C LYS A 38 11.87 6.85 -3.23
N ALA A 39 10.56 6.83 -3.23
CA ALA A 39 9.76 5.68 -2.82
C ALA A 39 8.96 5.15 -4.00
N TYR A 40 8.82 3.84 -4.06
CA TYR A 40 8.02 3.15 -5.05
C TYR A 40 7.10 2.14 -4.38
N ALA A 41 5.94 1.88 -4.96
CA ALA A 41 5.24 0.63 -4.79
C ALA A 41 5.59 -0.30 -5.95
N ILE A 42 5.56 -1.61 -5.72
CA ILE A 42 5.81 -2.61 -6.76
C ILE A 42 4.57 -3.46 -7.01
N ASP A 43 4.32 -3.76 -8.28
CA ASP A 43 3.29 -4.70 -8.72
C ASP A 43 3.82 -6.15 -8.71
N THR A 44 2.92 -7.13 -8.68
CA THR A 44 3.19 -8.56 -8.64
C THR A 44 4.09 -9.03 -9.77
N HIS A 45 3.79 -8.68 -11.01
CA HIS A 45 4.60 -9.10 -12.16
C HIS A 45 6.01 -8.48 -12.12
N ALA A 46 6.10 -7.20 -11.74
CA ALA A 46 7.37 -6.52 -11.56
C ALA A 46 8.22 -7.17 -10.46
N PHE A 47 7.61 -7.51 -9.32
CA PHE A 47 8.27 -8.22 -8.22
C PHE A 47 8.80 -9.59 -8.67
N ILE A 48 7.96 -10.39 -9.33
CA ILE A 48 8.34 -11.72 -9.83
C ILE A 48 9.52 -11.61 -10.81
N TRP A 49 9.49 -10.63 -11.72
CA TRP A 49 10.58 -10.44 -12.68
C TRP A 49 11.84 -9.92 -12.02
N HIS A 50 11.74 -9.04 -11.04
CA HIS A 50 12.89 -8.60 -10.26
C HIS A 50 13.61 -9.78 -9.60
N VAL A 51 12.87 -10.67 -8.94
CA VAL A 51 13.47 -11.83 -8.23
C VAL A 51 13.99 -12.90 -9.20
N SER A 52 13.25 -13.21 -10.28
CA SER A 52 13.52 -14.41 -11.08
C SER A 52 13.97 -14.16 -12.52
N ARG A 53 13.62 -13.02 -13.11
CA ARG A 53 13.84 -12.72 -14.54
C ARG A 53 14.11 -11.22 -14.82
N PRO A 54 15.18 -10.60 -14.29
CA PRO A 54 15.38 -9.14 -14.38
C PRO A 54 15.47 -8.59 -15.81
N LYS A 55 15.78 -9.45 -16.78
CA LYS A 55 15.78 -9.11 -18.22
C LYS A 55 14.38 -8.78 -18.76
N ARG A 56 13.30 -9.20 -18.09
CA ARG A 56 11.91 -8.87 -18.47
C ARG A 56 11.44 -7.50 -17.99
N LEU A 57 12.15 -6.87 -17.05
CA LEU A 57 11.82 -5.53 -16.59
C LEU A 57 12.03 -4.50 -17.72
N GLY A 58 11.16 -3.47 -17.77
CA GLY A 58 11.40 -2.27 -18.55
C GLY A 58 12.71 -1.58 -18.12
N ARG A 59 13.27 -0.70 -18.96
CA ARG A 59 14.57 -0.07 -18.65
C ARG A 59 14.45 0.88 -17.44
N ARG A 60 13.40 1.70 -17.36
CA ARG A 60 13.09 2.56 -16.20
C ARG A 60 12.83 1.76 -14.94
N ALA A 61 12.03 0.70 -15.03
CA ALA A 61 11.77 -0.19 -13.89
C ALA A 61 13.06 -0.85 -13.37
N ARG A 62 13.92 -1.35 -14.27
CA ARG A 62 15.22 -1.92 -13.90
C ARG A 62 16.13 -0.90 -13.22
N LEU A 63 16.15 0.34 -13.70
CA LEU A 63 16.94 1.40 -13.08
C LEU A 63 16.42 1.75 -11.68
N ALA A 64 15.11 1.91 -11.53
CA ALA A 64 14.48 2.18 -10.24
C ALA A 64 14.76 1.05 -9.23
N LEU A 65 14.60 -0.20 -9.64
CA LEU A 65 14.90 -1.36 -8.78
C LEU A 65 16.39 -1.48 -8.47
N SER A 66 17.28 -1.08 -9.39
CA SER A 66 18.73 -1.02 -9.10
C SER A 66 19.08 0.08 -8.09
N ASP A 67 18.32 1.18 -8.03
CA ASP A 67 18.44 2.18 -6.98
C ASP A 67 17.94 1.65 -5.63
N VAL A 68 16.86 0.87 -5.62
CA VAL A 68 16.35 0.16 -4.42
C VAL A 68 17.39 -0.86 -3.93
N ASP A 69 17.93 -1.70 -4.80
CA ASP A 69 18.99 -2.67 -4.48
C ASP A 69 20.22 -2.00 -3.88
N GLY A 70 20.55 -0.80 -4.36
CA GLY A 70 21.67 0.01 -3.86
C GLY A 70 21.35 0.85 -2.63
N GLY A 71 20.16 0.74 -2.04
CA GLY A 71 19.72 1.54 -0.88
C GLY A 71 19.56 3.04 -1.16
N ARG A 72 19.47 3.44 -2.43
CA ARG A 72 19.26 4.84 -2.87
C ARG A 72 17.78 5.21 -3.02
N ALA A 73 16.89 4.22 -2.97
CA ALA A 73 15.45 4.35 -3.00
C ALA A 73 14.80 3.30 -2.09
N GLN A 74 13.53 3.48 -1.76
CA GLN A 74 12.72 2.51 -1.03
C GLN A 74 11.67 1.89 -1.96
N CYS A 75 11.37 0.61 -1.74
CA CYS A 75 10.32 -0.10 -2.44
C CYS A 75 9.36 -0.74 -1.43
N TRP A 76 8.13 -0.28 -1.43
CA TRP A 76 7.04 -0.88 -0.69
C TRP A 76 6.52 -2.09 -1.45
N VAL A 77 6.35 -3.21 -0.75
CA VAL A 77 5.76 -4.45 -1.24
C VAL A 77 4.35 -4.54 -0.65
N PRO A 78 3.30 -4.15 -1.40
CA PRO A 78 1.93 -4.26 -0.94
C PRO A 78 1.59 -5.70 -0.51
N ALA A 79 0.87 -5.87 0.59
CA ALA A 79 0.42 -7.20 1.00
C ALA A 79 -0.42 -7.89 -0.08
N ALA A 80 -1.12 -7.12 -0.93
CA ALA A 80 -1.83 -7.63 -2.09
C ALA A 80 -0.92 -8.39 -3.08
N VAL A 81 0.31 -7.93 -3.28
CA VAL A 81 1.31 -8.61 -4.12
C VAL A 81 1.66 -9.99 -3.55
N ALA A 82 1.89 -10.07 -2.24
CA ALA A 82 2.19 -11.33 -1.58
C ALA A 82 1.01 -12.33 -1.68
N VAL A 83 -0.23 -11.83 -1.55
CA VAL A 83 -1.44 -12.64 -1.71
C VAL A 83 -1.59 -13.12 -3.16
N GLU A 84 -1.38 -12.26 -4.15
CA GLU A 84 -1.47 -12.66 -5.56
C GLU A 84 -0.41 -13.72 -5.92
N ILE A 85 0.81 -13.58 -5.41
CA ILE A 85 1.88 -14.58 -5.57
C ILE A 85 1.45 -15.95 -5.01
N CYS A 86 0.78 -16.00 -3.86
CA CYS A 86 0.22 -17.25 -3.32
C CYS A 86 -0.75 -17.89 -4.32
N LEU A 87 -1.72 -17.12 -4.82
CA LEU A 87 -2.73 -17.62 -5.74
C LEU A 87 -2.12 -18.10 -7.06
N LEU A 88 -1.20 -17.32 -7.64
CA LEU A 88 -0.48 -17.68 -8.87
C LEU A 88 0.34 -18.96 -8.70
N ARG A 89 0.92 -19.19 -7.51
CA ARG A 89 1.65 -20.41 -7.18
C ARG A 89 0.71 -21.61 -7.01
N GLU A 90 -0.44 -21.44 -6.37
CA GLU A 90 -1.46 -22.48 -6.20
C GLU A 90 -1.94 -23.02 -7.55
N VAL A 91 -2.17 -22.12 -8.51
CA VAL A 91 -2.55 -22.51 -9.89
C VAL A 91 -1.34 -22.87 -10.79
N ARG A 92 -0.15 -23.06 -10.20
CA ARG A 92 1.11 -23.44 -10.86
C ARG A 92 1.54 -22.53 -12.03
N ARG A 93 1.16 -21.25 -11.99
CA ARG A 93 1.57 -20.25 -13.00
C ARG A 93 2.98 -19.75 -12.78
N ILE A 94 3.48 -19.79 -11.55
CA ILE A 94 4.82 -19.35 -11.18
C ILE A 94 5.47 -20.32 -10.17
N PRO A 95 6.81 -20.44 -10.17
CA PRO A 95 7.53 -21.23 -9.17
C PRO A 95 7.76 -20.48 -7.84
N LEU A 96 7.68 -19.14 -7.87
CA LEU A 96 7.94 -18.24 -6.74
C LEU A 96 6.78 -18.27 -5.73
N GLY A 97 7.08 -18.26 -4.43
CA GLY A 97 6.11 -18.18 -3.33
C GLY A 97 6.50 -17.19 -2.23
N LEU A 98 5.85 -17.32 -1.06
CA LEU A 98 6.08 -16.40 0.06
C LEU A 98 7.50 -16.47 0.63
N THR A 99 8.16 -17.62 0.57
CA THR A 99 9.55 -17.76 1.05
C THR A 99 10.48 -16.80 0.32
N GLU A 100 10.33 -16.65 -1.00
CA GLU A 100 11.10 -15.71 -1.82
C GLU A 100 10.73 -14.25 -1.54
N VAL A 101 9.43 -13.97 -1.30
CA VAL A 101 8.97 -12.63 -0.90
C VAL A 101 9.61 -12.20 0.42
N GLU A 102 9.56 -13.07 1.44
CA GLU A 102 10.19 -12.84 2.73
C GLU A 102 11.71 -12.72 2.63
N ALA A 103 12.36 -13.58 1.84
CA ALA A 103 13.80 -13.52 1.63
C ALA A 103 14.22 -12.18 1.02
N THR A 104 13.47 -11.68 0.03
CA THR A 104 13.75 -10.38 -0.61
C THR A 104 13.75 -9.24 0.41
N MET A 105 12.73 -9.16 1.28
CA MET A 105 12.64 -8.11 2.31
C MET A 105 13.65 -8.31 3.45
N ARG A 106 13.98 -9.56 3.79
CA ARG A 106 14.98 -9.89 4.82
C ARG A 106 16.39 -9.50 4.37
N ASP A 107 16.74 -9.82 3.14
CA ASP A 107 18.09 -9.69 2.60
C ASP A 107 18.37 -8.25 2.12
N ASN A 108 17.31 -7.49 1.80
CA ASN A 108 17.41 -6.08 1.43
C ASN A 108 16.37 -5.21 2.17
N PRO A 109 16.79 -4.40 3.18
CA PRO A 109 15.89 -3.56 3.96
C PRO A 109 15.30 -2.36 3.20
N ALA A 110 15.76 -2.11 1.96
CA ALA A 110 15.12 -1.15 1.06
C ALA A 110 13.76 -1.65 0.55
N PHE A 111 13.53 -2.98 0.55
CA PHE A 111 12.22 -3.58 0.34
C PHE A 111 11.47 -3.66 1.67
N ARG A 112 10.32 -2.99 1.76
CA ARG A 112 9.52 -2.88 2.98
C ARG A 112 8.15 -3.48 2.79
N PRO A 113 7.64 -4.29 3.74
CA PRO A 113 6.26 -4.74 3.69
C PRO A 113 5.31 -3.56 3.85
N LEU A 114 4.22 -3.56 3.09
CA LEU A 114 3.13 -2.61 3.23
C LEU A 114 1.83 -3.36 3.57
N PRO A 115 1.46 -3.42 4.86
CA PRO A 115 0.17 -3.97 5.29
C PRO A 115 -0.99 -3.18 4.70
N ILE A 116 -2.14 -3.82 4.48
CA ILE A 116 -3.36 -3.10 4.08
C ILE A 116 -3.90 -2.35 5.30
N ASP A 117 -4.14 -1.05 5.14
CA ASP A 117 -4.77 -0.20 6.13
C ASP A 117 -6.01 0.52 5.58
N PHE A 118 -6.67 1.32 6.42
CA PHE A 118 -7.90 1.99 6.04
C PHE A 118 -7.69 3.11 4.99
N SER A 119 -6.49 3.72 4.95
CA SER A 119 -6.17 4.74 3.94
C SER A 119 -6.15 4.15 2.53
N GLN A 120 -5.62 2.94 2.40
CA GLN A 120 -5.64 2.16 1.17
C GLN A 120 -7.07 1.76 0.79
N VAL A 121 -7.89 1.35 1.75
CA VAL A 121 -9.31 1.03 1.50
C VAL A 121 -10.08 2.25 0.99
N MET A 122 -9.79 3.45 1.50
CA MET A 122 -10.39 4.69 1.00
C MET A 122 -9.97 4.98 -0.45
N GLN A 123 -8.68 4.82 -0.79
CA GLN A 123 -8.23 4.95 -2.19
C GLN A 123 -8.87 3.89 -3.09
N PHE A 124 -8.92 2.64 -2.63
CA PHE A 124 -9.54 1.52 -3.34
C PHE A 124 -10.98 1.84 -3.75
N ALA A 125 -11.78 2.42 -2.86
CA ALA A 125 -13.17 2.77 -3.14
C ALA A 125 -13.32 3.73 -4.34
N LEU A 126 -12.33 4.58 -4.62
CA LEU A 126 -12.33 5.55 -5.72
C LEU A 126 -11.93 4.95 -7.07
N LEU A 127 -11.27 3.78 -7.09
CA LEU A 127 -10.68 3.17 -8.27
C LEU A 127 -11.66 2.21 -8.99
N THR A 128 -12.93 2.59 -9.13
CA THR A 128 -13.98 1.71 -9.68
C THR A 128 -13.80 1.37 -11.15
N SER A 129 -12.92 2.06 -11.87
CA SER A 129 -12.58 1.77 -13.27
C SER A 129 -11.58 0.63 -13.43
N LEU A 130 -10.96 0.14 -12.35
CA LEU A 130 -10.10 -1.04 -12.37
C LEU A 130 -10.93 -2.28 -12.01
N ASP A 131 -11.05 -3.20 -12.96
CA ASP A 131 -11.86 -4.42 -12.80
C ASP A 131 -11.16 -5.50 -11.98
N ASP A 132 -9.83 -5.63 -12.11
CA ASP A 132 -9.06 -6.62 -11.35
C ASP A 132 -8.86 -6.16 -9.90
N LEU A 133 -9.14 -7.08 -8.96
CA LEU A 133 -9.08 -6.80 -7.53
C LEU A 133 -7.65 -6.49 -7.06
N PHE A 134 -6.64 -7.19 -7.57
CA PHE A 134 -5.25 -7.02 -7.19
C PHE A 134 -4.69 -5.73 -7.76
N ASP A 135 -4.94 -5.45 -9.04
CA ASP A 135 -4.54 -4.18 -9.66
C ASP A 135 -5.12 -3.00 -8.87
N ARG A 136 -6.40 -3.09 -8.51
CA ARG A 136 -7.08 -2.04 -7.74
C ARG A 136 -6.51 -1.86 -6.33
N LEU A 137 -6.15 -2.95 -5.64
CA LEU A 137 -5.50 -2.89 -4.32
C LEU A 137 -4.06 -2.33 -4.43
N ILE A 138 -3.32 -2.69 -5.46
CA ILE A 138 -1.93 -2.25 -5.68
C ILE A 138 -1.88 -0.76 -6.04
N VAL A 139 -2.75 -0.29 -6.93
CA VAL A 139 -2.87 1.14 -7.25
C VAL A 139 -3.33 1.93 -6.02
N ALA A 140 -4.26 1.40 -5.23
CA ALA A 140 -4.68 2.02 -3.97
C ALA A 140 -3.53 2.17 -2.98
N ALA A 141 -2.66 1.15 -2.87
CA ALA A 141 -1.48 1.17 -2.03
C ALA A 141 -0.49 2.27 -2.45
N ALA A 142 -0.19 2.37 -3.76
CA ALA A 142 0.69 3.40 -4.29
C ALA A 142 0.14 4.83 -4.05
N ARG A 143 -1.16 5.03 -4.27
CA ARG A 143 -1.85 6.31 -4.03
C ARG A 143 -1.90 6.69 -2.55
N ALA A 144 -2.09 5.73 -1.65
CA ALA A 144 -2.12 6.00 -0.21
C ALA A 144 -0.77 6.47 0.33
N LEU A 145 0.34 6.02 -0.28
CA LEU A 145 1.70 6.43 0.04
C LEU A 145 2.21 7.63 -0.75
N ASP A 146 1.42 8.15 -1.71
CA ASP A 146 1.82 9.21 -2.63
C ASP A 146 3.15 8.89 -3.35
N CYS A 147 3.25 7.67 -3.90
CA CYS A 147 4.47 7.19 -4.56
C CYS A 147 4.17 6.56 -5.92
N SER A 148 5.19 6.52 -6.80
CA SER A 148 5.03 5.92 -8.13
C SER A 148 4.97 4.39 -8.06
N LEU A 149 4.21 3.78 -8.97
CA LEU A 149 4.05 2.34 -9.09
C LEU A 149 4.98 1.76 -10.16
N ILE A 150 5.76 0.75 -9.81
CA ILE A 150 6.53 -0.06 -10.76
C ILE A 150 5.63 -1.19 -11.25
N THR A 151 5.03 -1.01 -12.44
CA THR A 151 4.14 -2.00 -13.08
C THR A 151 4.36 -2.03 -14.59
N ALA A 152 4.20 -3.20 -15.20
CA ALA A 152 4.23 -3.39 -16.65
C ALA A 152 2.84 -3.30 -17.29
N ASP A 153 1.80 -3.11 -16.49
CA ASP A 153 0.42 -3.15 -16.94
C ASP A 153 0.08 -1.87 -17.71
N THR A 154 -0.24 -2.03 -18.99
CA THR A 154 -0.58 -0.90 -19.86
C THR A 154 -1.95 -0.31 -19.53
N GLY A 155 -2.90 -1.10 -19.02
CA GLY A 155 -4.19 -0.60 -18.57
C GLY A 155 -4.06 0.32 -17.36
N ILE A 156 -3.20 -0.03 -16.39
CA ILE A 156 -2.87 0.86 -15.28
C ILE A 156 -2.15 2.11 -15.80
N SER A 157 -1.16 1.94 -16.69
CA SER A 157 -0.41 3.08 -17.25
C SER A 157 -1.29 4.07 -18.03
N GLU A 158 -2.22 3.57 -18.84
CA GLU A 158 -3.12 4.38 -19.66
C GLU A 158 -4.26 5.01 -18.84
N SER A 159 -4.55 4.46 -17.65
CA SER A 159 -5.60 5.00 -16.77
C SER A 159 -5.24 6.33 -16.11
N GLU A 160 -3.95 6.67 -16.05
CA GLU A 160 -3.42 7.86 -15.34
C GLU A 160 -3.83 7.95 -13.86
N LEU A 161 -4.25 6.83 -13.25
CA LEU A 161 -4.70 6.78 -11.86
C LEU A 161 -3.56 6.86 -10.84
N VAL A 162 -2.33 6.60 -11.27
CA VAL A 162 -1.08 6.66 -10.50
C VAL A 162 0.11 6.87 -11.44
N ASP A 163 1.17 7.53 -10.95
CA ASP A 163 2.41 7.64 -11.71
C ASP A 163 3.07 6.27 -11.90
N VAL A 164 3.34 5.89 -13.15
CA VAL A 164 3.93 4.59 -13.49
C VAL A 164 5.42 4.70 -13.86
N ILE A 165 6.21 3.76 -13.32
CA ILE A 165 7.62 3.56 -13.66
C ILE A 165 7.75 2.36 -14.58
N TRP A 166 7.56 2.60 -15.87
CA TRP A 166 7.78 1.63 -16.94
C TRP A 166 8.15 2.33 -18.25
N ASP A 167 8.63 1.57 -19.24
CA ASP A 167 8.90 2.02 -20.61
C ASP A 167 8.01 1.28 -21.61
#